data_AF-A0A2H0SDK8-F1
#
_entry.id   AF-A0A2H0SDK8-F1
#
_cell.length_a   1.000
_cell.length_b   1.000
_cell.length_c   1.000
_cell.angle_alpha   90.00
_cell.angle_beta   90.00
_cell.angle_gamma   90.00
#
_symmetry.space_group_name_H-M   'P 1'
#
loop_
_entity.id
_entity.type
_entity.pdbx_description
1 polymer ?
#
loop_
_entity_poly.entity_id
_entity_poly.type
_entity_poly.pdbx_seq_one_letter_code
_entity_poly.pdbx_strand_id
1 'polypeptide(L)'
;MRYSIDIEERIIKELEKVPNIRYICNKVGIDHSTFYRWLLRHPTFNKEVMVALHQGREVISGAAETVIIKGVQAEDYRASTFWLSHHDPNYMQRDKGKQYALIMERTLDRLRKPIEFDGTNFESLFYLYDEIQEGWDEETADGIIQLYVKAFCDGDVALAELFNVANQKRKKEWNEESDRLERIKPKEDDGYTNN
;
A
#
# COMPACT_ATOMS: atom_id res chain seq x y z
N MET A 1 -29.30 -6.35 7.08
CA MET A 1 -28.83 -6.35 8.48
C MET A 1 -28.20 -4.99 8.79
N ARG A 2 -28.48 -4.39 9.95
CA ARG A 2 -27.85 -3.12 10.37
C ARG A 2 -26.45 -3.39 10.94
N TYR A 3 -25.55 -2.44 10.77
CA TYR A 3 -24.21 -2.46 11.36
C TYR A 3 -24.32 -2.54 12.88
N SER A 4 -23.49 -3.39 13.50
CA SER A 4 -23.47 -3.62 14.94
C SER A 4 -22.03 -3.82 15.40
N ILE A 5 -21.60 -3.02 16.38
CA ILE A 5 -20.23 -3.05 16.92
C ILE A 5 -19.90 -4.44 17.47
N ASP A 6 -20.85 -5.09 18.16
CA ASP A 6 -20.67 -6.45 18.67
C ASP A 6 -20.37 -7.50 17.58
N ILE A 7 -20.93 -7.32 16.37
CA ILE A 7 -20.70 -8.24 15.25
C ILE A 7 -19.33 -7.96 14.64
N GLU A 8 -18.97 -6.70 14.49
CA GLU A 8 -17.64 -6.27 14.05
C GLU A 8 -16.53 -6.86 14.94
N GLU A 9 -16.63 -6.70 16.26
CA GLU A 9 -15.62 -7.23 17.19
C GLU A 9 -15.48 -8.76 17.07
N ARG A 10 -16.61 -9.47 16.91
CA ARG A 10 -16.60 -10.92 16.72
C ARG A 10 -15.96 -11.32 15.40
N ILE A 11 -16.18 -10.57 14.34
CA ILE A 11 -15.55 -10.80 13.04
C ILE A 11 -14.04 -10.63 13.15
N ILE A 12 -13.59 -9.51 13.74
CA ILE A 12 -12.17 -9.18 13.88
C ILE A 12 -11.44 -10.26 14.67
N LYS A 13 -11.91 -10.61 15.87
CA LYS A 13 -11.31 -11.64 16.74
C LYS A 13 -11.22 -13.02 16.08
N GLU A 14 -12.12 -13.31 15.14
CA GLU A 14 -12.10 -14.58 14.41
C GLU A 14 -11.20 -14.53 13.18
N LEU A 15 -11.11 -13.39 12.49
CA LEU A 15 -10.17 -13.19 11.38
C LEU A 15 -8.71 -13.24 11.83
N GLU A 16 -8.40 -12.76 13.04
CA GLU A 16 -7.09 -12.89 13.69
C GLU A 16 -6.64 -14.35 13.88
N LYS A 17 -7.59 -15.29 13.87
CA LYS A 17 -7.32 -16.74 14.01
C LYS A 17 -7.37 -17.45 12.68
N VAL A 18 -8.37 -17.14 11.85
CA VAL A 18 -8.64 -17.78 10.57
C VAL A 18 -8.94 -16.70 9.53
N PRO A 19 -8.01 -16.39 8.62
CA PRO A 19 -8.16 -15.30 7.66
C PRO A 19 -9.05 -15.70 6.46
N ASN A 20 -10.27 -16.18 6.74
CA ASN A 20 -11.25 -16.60 5.74
C ASN A 20 -12.59 -15.88 5.96
N ILE A 21 -12.80 -14.81 5.19
CA ILE A 21 -13.98 -13.94 5.28
C ILE A 21 -15.28 -14.74 5.14
N ARG A 22 -15.38 -15.66 4.16
CA ARG A 22 -16.63 -16.41 3.92
C ARG A 22 -16.98 -17.32 5.09
N TYR A 23 -15.98 -18.00 5.64
CA TYR A 23 -16.14 -18.83 6.83
C TYR A 23 -16.58 -17.99 8.04
N ILE A 24 -15.95 -16.83 8.26
CA ILE A 24 -16.32 -15.94 9.37
C ILE A 24 -17.72 -15.36 9.21
N CYS A 25 -18.08 -14.87 8.02
CA CYS A 25 -19.42 -14.37 7.72
C CYS A 25 -20.50 -15.41 8.05
N ASN A 26 -20.29 -16.66 7.62
CA ASN A 26 -21.19 -17.76 7.96
C ASN A 26 -21.24 -18.02 9.47
N LYS A 27 -20.09 -17.98 10.15
CA LYS A 27 -19.97 -18.23 11.60
C LYS A 27 -20.65 -17.15 12.45
N VAL A 28 -20.57 -15.88 12.04
CA VAL A 28 -21.22 -14.77 12.75
C VAL A 28 -22.67 -14.54 12.33
N GLY A 29 -23.14 -15.22 11.29
CA GLY A 29 -24.53 -15.17 10.82
C GLY A 29 -24.82 -13.96 9.92
N ILE A 30 -23.83 -13.47 9.16
CA ILE A 30 -24.02 -12.39 8.19
C ILE A 30 -23.76 -12.88 6.77
N ASP A 31 -24.48 -12.30 5.80
CA ASP A 31 -24.14 -12.53 4.39
C ASP A 31 -22.88 -11.76 4.00
N HIS A 32 -22.03 -12.36 3.18
CA HIS A 32 -20.78 -11.77 2.69
C HIS A 32 -21.00 -10.43 1.96
N SER A 33 -22.12 -10.22 1.23
CA SER A 33 -22.41 -8.92 0.61
C SER A 33 -22.66 -7.82 1.65
N THR A 34 -23.16 -8.19 2.84
CA THR A 34 -23.33 -7.26 3.96
C THR A 34 -21.97 -6.87 4.54
N PHE A 35 -21.08 -7.83 4.71
CA PHE A 35 -19.70 -7.57 5.13
C PHE A 35 -18.98 -6.60 4.19
N TYR A 36 -19.01 -6.85 2.87
CA TYR A 36 -18.36 -5.94 1.91
C TYR A 36 -18.99 -4.54 1.89
N ARG A 37 -20.30 -4.43 2.07
CA ARG A 37 -20.95 -3.11 2.24
C ARG A 37 -20.48 -2.40 3.51
N TRP A 38 -20.19 -3.13 4.59
CA TRP A 38 -19.66 -2.53 5.81
C TRP A 38 -18.24 -2.02 5.61
N LEU A 39 -17.38 -2.75 4.89
CA LEU A 39 -16.04 -2.28 4.54
C LEU A 39 -16.07 -0.94 3.79
N LEU A 40 -17.02 -0.76 2.87
CA LEU A 40 -17.16 0.48 2.10
C LEU A 40 -17.71 1.65 2.95
N ARG A 41 -18.63 1.37 3.88
CA ARG A 41 -19.33 2.40 4.66
C ARG A 41 -18.63 2.78 5.97
N HIS A 42 -17.73 1.92 6.45
CA HIS A 42 -17.05 2.08 7.74
C HIS A 42 -15.53 1.90 7.55
N PRO A 43 -14.79 2.99 7.28
CA PRO A 43 -13.35 2.93 7.04
C PRO A 43 -12.53 2.36 8.21
N THR A 44 -12.95 2.59 9.45
CA THR A 44 -12.31 2.02 10.64
C THR A 44 -12.41 0.50 10.65
N PHE A 45 -13.61 -0.05 10.44
CA PHE A 45 -13.83 -1.49 10.29
C PHE A 45 -12.96 -2.11 9.20
N ASN A 46 -12.82 -1.43 8.06
CA ASN A 46 -11.97 -1.91 6.98
C ASN A 46 -10.49 -2.01 7.39
N LYS A 47 -9.96 -0.99 8.08
CA LYS A 47 -8.58 -1.01 8.59
C LYS A 47 -8.38 -2.16 9.58
N GLU A 48 -9.31 -2.35 10.51
CA GLU A 48 -9.23 -3.42 11.52
C GLU A 48 -9.33 -4.81 10.87
N VAL A 49 -10.20 -5.00 9.88
CA VAL A 49 -10.29 -6.23 9.09
C VAL A 49 -8.96 -6.52 8.36
N MET A 50 -8.33 -5.51 7.77
CA MET A 50 -7.06 -5.68 7.07
C MET A 50 -5.94 -6.10 8.02
N VAL A 51 -5.88 -5.50 9.21
CA VAL A 51 -4.94 -5.87 10.27
C VAL A 51 -5.21 -7.30 10.76
N ALA A 52 -6.46 -7.63 11.08
CA ALA A 52 -6.85 -8.96 11.54
C ALA A 52 -6.54 -10.05 10.50
N LEU A 53 -6.79 -9.78 9.22
CA LEU A 53 -6.45 -10.68 8.13
C LEU A 53 -4.94 -10.91 8.01
N HIS A 54 -4.13 -9.88 8.23
CA HIS A 54 -2.68 -10.03 8.24
C HIS A 54 -2.23 -10.89 9.43
N GLN A 55 -2.68 -10.57 10.64
CA GLN A 55 -2.37 -11.35 11.85
C GLN A 55 -2.81 -12.81 11.72
N GLY A 56 -4.02 -13.07 11.21
CA GLY A 56 -4.51 -14.43 10.97
C GLY A 56 -3.70 -15.19 9.93
N ARG A 57 -3.15 -14.51 8.92
CA ARG A 57 -2.21 -15.14 7.98
C ARG A 57 -0.91 -15.53 8.68
N GLU A 58 -0.33 -14.66 9.48
CA GLU A 58 0.88 -14.98 10.24
C GLU A 58 0.68 -16.17 11.18
N VAL A 59 -0.45 -16.23 11.89
CA VAL A 59 -0.80 -17.36 12.77
C VAL A 59 -0.88 -18.69 12.00
N ILE A 60 -1.58 -18.69 10.87
CA ILE A 60 -1.76 -19.90 10.06
C ILE A 60 -0.44 -20.28 9.35
N SER A 61 0.35 -19.32 8.91
CA SER A 61 1.70 -19.55 8.36
C SER A 61 2.60 -20.21 9.39
N GLY A 62 2.71 -19.69 10.61
CA GLY A 62 3.52 -20.31 11.66
C GLY A 62 3.04 -21.73 12.05
N ALA A 63 1.72 -21.97 12.03
CA ALA A 63 1.18 -23.31 12.21
C ALA A 63 1.57 -24.25 11.06
N ALA A 64 1.51 -23.78 9.81
CA ALA A 64 1.94 -24.54 8.64
C ALA A 64 3.46 -24.83 8.65
N GLU A 65 4.27 -23.85 9.05
CA GLU A 65 5.72 -24.02 9.26
C GLU A 65 6.01 -25.12 10.28
N THR A 66 5.27 -25.13 11.40
CA THR A 66 5.40 -26.20 12.41
C THR A 66 5.08 -27.58 11.82
N VAL A 67 4.08 -27.70 10.95
CA VAL A 67 3.75 -28.96 10.26
C VAL A 67 4.87 -29.38 9.34
N ILE A 68 5.44 -28.45 8.57
CA ILE A 68 6.58 -28.71 7.68
C ILE A 68 7.78 -29.21 8.50
N ILE A 69 8.14 -28.52 9.58
CA ILE A 69 9.25 -28.90 10.47
C ILE A 69 9.06 -30.30 11.03
N LYS A 70 7.84 -30.63 11.50
CA LYS A 70 7.52 -32.00 11.97
C LYS A 70 7.68 -33.03 10.85
N GLY A 71 7.28 -32.71 9.63
CA GLY A 71 7.50 -33.55 8.46
C GLY A 71 8.99 -33.79 8.18
N VAL A 72 9.81 -32.75 8.26
CA VAL A 72 11.28 -32.86 8.12
C VAL A 72 11.87 -33.75 9.22
N GLN A 73 11.46 -33.57 10.47
CA GLN A 73 11.91 -34.40 11.60
C GLN A 73 11.49 -35.87 11.45
N ALA A 74 10.38 -36.13 10.75
CA ALA A 74 9.89 -37.47 10.43
C ALA A 74 10.50 -38.06 9.15
N GLU A 75 11.56 -37.46 8.62
CA GLU A 75 12.25 -37.88 7.39
C GLU A 75 11.34 -37.88 6.14
N ASP A 76 10.28 -37.06 6.12
CA ASP A 76 9.45 -36.88 4.94
C ASP A 76 10.24 -36.10 3.87
N TYR A 77 10.56 -36.80 2.78
CA TYR A 77 11.27 -36.23 1.64
C TYR A 77 10.56 -35.02 1.04
N ARG A 78 9.22 -34.99 0.98
CA ARG A 78 8.45 -33.88 0.40
C ARG A 78 8.55 -32.64 1.28
N ALA A 79 8.42 -32.81 2.60
CA ALA A 79 8.58 -31.71 3.56
C ALA A 79 10.01 -31.15 3.51
N SER A 80 11.01 -32.03 3.44
CA SER A 80 12.42 -31.67 3.34
C SER A 80 12.74 -30.92 2.05
N THR A 81 12.24 -31.40 0.91
CA THR A 81 12.37 -30.71 -0.39
C THR A 81 11.69 -29.34 -0.36
N PHE A 82 10.48 -29.25 0.19
CA PHE A 82 9.76 -27.99 0.31
C PHE A 82 10.52 -26.98 1.17
N TRP A 83 11.02 -27.42 2.33
CA TRP A 83 11.78 -26.58 3.26
C TRP A 83 13.03 -25.99 2.60
N LEU A 84 13.90 -26.86 2.05
CA LEU A 84 15.16 -26.45 1.43
C LEU A 84 14.93 -25.50 0.25
N SER A 85 13.94 -25.78 -0.60
CA SER A 85 13.64 -24.93 -1.76
C SER A 85 13.10 -23.53 -1.41
N HIS A 86 12.71 -23.27 -0.16
CA HIS A 86 12.19 -21.97 0.29
C HIS A 86 13.06 -21.29 1.34
N HIS A 87 13.94 -22.03 2.04
CA HIS A 87 14.73 -21.50 3.17
C HIS A 87 16.24 -21.59 2.97
N ASP A 88 16.73 -22.36 1.99
CA ASP A 88 18.16 -22.43 1.68
C ASP A 88 18.44 -21.91 0.25
N PRO A 89 19.20 -20.81 0.11
CA PRO A 89 19.56 -20.24 -1.18
C PRO A 89 20.22 -21.22 -2.16
N ASN A 90 20.93 -22.24 -1.66
CA ASN A 90 21.61 -23.24 -2.50
C ASN A 90 20.62 -24.18 -3.20
N TYR A 91 19.40 -24.33 -2.66
CA TYR A 91 18.39 -25.26 -3.14
C TYR A 91 17.13 -24.55 -3.67
N MET A 92 17.05 -23.23 -3.53
CA MET A 92 15.97 -22.41 -4.08
C MET A 92 15.99 -22.45 -5.61
N GLN A 93 14.81 -22.51 -6.24
CA GLN A 93 14.70 -22.52 -7.71
C GLN A 93 15.44 -21.31 -8.30
N ARG A 94 16.23 -21.55 -9.35
CA ARG A 94 17.19 -20.58 -9.93
C ARG A 94 16.57 -19.20 -10.23
N ASP A 95 15.32 -19.16 -10.67
CA ASP A 95 14.63 -17.89 -10.99
C ASP A 95 14.18 -17.12 -9.73
N LYS A 96 13.72 -17.85 -8.69
CA LYS A 96 13.43 -17.26 -7.38
C LYS A 96 14.69 -16.87 -6.63
N GLY A 97 15.75 -17.67 -6.72
CA GLY A 97 17.07 -17.38 -6.13
C GLY A 97 17.70 -16.13 -6.75
N LYS A 98 17.58 -15.92 -8.08
CA LYS A 98 17.99 -14.67 -8.72
C LYS A 98 17.14 -13.48 -8.28
N GLN A 99 15.82 -13.64 -8.15
CA GLN A 99 14.96 -12.57 -7.65
C GLN A 99 15.27 -12.24 -6.19
N TYR A 100 15.44 -13.23 -5.32
CA TYR A 100 15.85 -13.03 -3.92
C TYR A 100 17.24 -12.43 -3.82
N ALA A 101 18.20 -12.87 -4.63
CA ALA A 101 19.53 -12.26 -4.68
C ALA A 101 19.45 -10.82 -5.18
N LEU A 102 18.69 -10.51 -6.22
CA LEU A 102 18.46 -9.15 -6.72
C LEU A 102 17.75 -8.26 -5.70
N ILE A 103 16.74 -8.79 -4.99
CA ILE A 103 16.02 -8.07 -3.93
C ILE A 103 16.98 -7.86 -2.75
N MET A 104 17.71 -8.88 -2.31
CA MET A 104 18.62 -8.80 -1.17
C MET A 104 19.84 -7.92 -1.48
N GLU A 105 20.38 -7.97 -2.70
CA GLU A 105 21.46 -7.10 -3.19
C GLU A 105 20.98 -5.66 -3.30
N ARG A 106 19.79 -5.41 -3.88
CA ARG A 106 19.16 -4.07 -3.90
C ARG A 106 18.79 -3.56 -2.52
N THR A 107 18.29 -4.41 -1.63
CA THR A 107 17.88 -4.06 -0.27
C THR A 107 19.11 -3.82 0.60
N LEU A 108 20.18 -4.62 0.48
CA LEU A 108 21.46 -4.37 1.15
C LEU A 108 22.16 -3.13 0.60
N ASP A 109 22.11 -2.87 -0.70
CA ASP A 109 22.62 -1.62 -1.29
C ASP A 109 21.83 -0.40 -0.84
N ARG A 110 20.49 -0.51 -0.74
CA ARG A 110 19.61 0.56 -0.24
C ARG A 110 19.70 0.79 1.26
N LEU A 111 20.04 -0.25 2.04
CA LEU A 111 20.24 -0.17 3.49
C LEU A 111 21.67 0.26 3.86
N ARG A 112 22.67 -0.05 3.02
CA ARG A 112 24.07 0.36 3.24
C ARG A 112 24.40 1.72 2.67
N LYS A 113 23.72 2.17 1.62
CA LYS A 113 23.80 3.57 1.22
C LYS A 113 22.99 4.38 2.23
N PRO A 114 23.56 5.45 2.81
CA PRO A 114 22.71 6.52 3.31
C PRO A 114 21.72 6.86 2.20
N ILE A 115 20.47 7.18 2.54
CA ILE A 115 19.60 7.86 1.58
C ILE A 115 20.32 9.17 1.23
N GLU A 116 21.12 9.16 0.18
CA GLU A 116 21.81 10.35 -0.30
C GLU A 116 20.74 11.24 -0.92
N PHE A 117 20.42 12.30 -0.19
CA PHE A 117 19.43 13.29 -0.59
C PHE A 117 20.08 14.20 -1.65
N ASP A 118 19.94 13.87 -2.93
CA ASP A 118 20.53 14.65 -4.04
C ASP A 118 19.59 15.74 -4.59
N GLY A 119 18.41 15.92 -3.97
CA GLY A 119 17.40 16.88 -4.39
C GLY A 119 16.39 16.37 -5.41
N THR A 120 16.48 15.10 -5.84
CA THR A 120 15.52 14.46 -6.79
C THR A 120 14.61 13.41 -6.14
N ASN A 121 14.67 13.24 -4.82
CA ASN A 121 14.05 12.11 -4.11
C ASN A 121 12.57 12.27 -3.71
N PHE A 122 11.89 13.33 -4.16
CA PHE A 122 10.45 13.55 -3.90
C PHE A 122 9.54 13.25 -5.10
N GLU A 123 10.09 12.86 -6.25
CA GLU A 123 9.32 12.63 -7.48
C GLU A 123 8.16 11.64 -7.29
N SER A 124 8.38 10.56 -6.52
CA SER A 124 7.31 9.60 -6.23
C SER A 124 6.20 10.19 -5.35
N LEU A 125 6.52 11.13 -4.46
CA LEU A 125 5.53 11.83 -3.65
C LEU A 125 4.82 12.92 -4.46
N PHE A 126 5.49 13.59 -5.40
CA PHE A 126 4.86 14.54 -6.32
C PHE A 126 3.88 13.84 -7.27
N TYR A 127 4.29 12.72 -7.87
CA TYR A 127 3.41 11.91 -8.71
C TYR A 127 2.16 11.44 -7.95
N LEU A 128 2.35 10.93 -6.73
CA LEU A 128 1.24 10.52 -5.87
C LEU A 128 0.33 11.71 -5.52
N TYR A 129 0.91 12.88 -5.24
CA TYR A 129 0.14 14.09 -4.96
C TYR A 129 -0.73 14.50 -6.15
N ASP A 130 -0.17 14.46 -7.37
CA ASP A 130 -0.90 14.79 -8.60
C ASP A 130 -2.07 13.82 -8.84
N GLU A 131 -1.84 12.51 -8.67
CA GLU A 131 -2.91 11.50 -8.76
C GLU A 131 -4.04 11.71 -7.74
N ILE A 132 -3.70 12.15 -6.52
CA ILE A 132 -4.71 12.47 -5.50
C ILE A 132 -5.50 13.72 -5.91
N GLN A 133 -4.83 14.75 -6.42
CA GLN A 133 -5.47 16.01 -6.81
C GLN A 133 -6.38 15.86 -8.05
N GLU A 134 -6.18 14.84 -8.89
CA GLU A 134 -7.12 14.52 -9.98
C GLU A 134 -8.51 14.09 -9.47
N GLY A 135 -8.58 13.51 -8.26
CA GLY A 135 -9.81 12.96 -7.69
C GLY A 135 -10.44 13.80 -6.56
N TRP A 136 -9.71 14.76 -6.00
CA TRP A 136 -10.07 15.45 -4.76
C TRP A 136 -9.70 16.94 -4.80
N ASP A 137 -10.39 17.76 -4.00
CA ASP A 137 -10.00 19.16 -3.82
C ASP A 137 -8.63 19.30 -3.14
N GLU A 138 -8.01 20.46 -3.33
CA GLU A 138 -6.62 20.72 -2.90
C GLU A 138 -6.43 20.56 -1.38
N GLU A 139 -7.38 20.99 -0.56
CA GLU A 139 -7.30 20.85 0.91
C GLU A 139 -7.28 19.38 1.33
N THR A 140 -8.13 18.57 0.71
CA THR A 140 -8.17 17.13 0.94
C THR A 140 -6.91 16.43 0.43
N ALA A 141 -6.39 16.82 -0.74
CA ALA A 141 -5.16 16.27 -1.31
C ALA A 141 -3.93 16.58 -0.43
N ASP A 142 -3.82 17.82 0.05
CA ASP A 142 -2.78 18.25 0.97
C ASP A 142 -2.87 17.48 2.30
N GLY A 143 -4.07 17.25 2.84
CA GLY A 143 -4.25 16.45 4.06
C GLY A 143 -3.82 14.99 3.90
N ILE A 144 -4.14 14.36 2.76
CA ILE A 144 -3.79 12.98 2.48
C ILE A 144 -2.28 12.83 2.26
N ILE A 145 -1.65 13.70 1.47
CA ILE A 145 -0.23 13.56 1.13
C ILE A 145 0.66 13.68 2.37
N GLN A 146 0.30 14.49 3.38
CA GLN A 146 1.08 14.60 4.61
C GLN A 146 1.22 13.25 5.36
N LEU A 147 0.24 12.35 5.24
CA LEU A 147 0.35 11.00 5.82
C LEU A 147 1.46 10.20 5.13
N TYR A 148 1.57 10.32 3.81
CA TYR A 148 2.61 9.66 3.02
C TYR A 148 3.97 10.31 3.23
N VAL A 149 4.04 11.64 3.28
CA VAL A 149 5.27 12.40 3.57
C VAL A 149 5.82 12.01 4.94
N LYS A 150 4.98 11.99 5.97
CA LYS A 150 5.39 11.60 7.33
C LYS A 150 5.92 10.18 7.39
N ALA A 151 5.30 9.25 6.66
CA ALA A 151 5.77 7.87 6.58
C ALA A 151 7.07 7.74 5.77
N PHE A 152 7.17 8.46 4.64
CA PHE A 152 8.33 8.43 3.74
C PHE A 152 9.56 9.08 4.37
N CYS A 153 9.36 10.14 5.15
CA CYS A 153 10.42 10.84 5.88
C CYS A 153 10.72 10.20 7.25
N ASP A 154 10.14 9.04 7.59
CA ASP A 154 10.31 8.37 8.89
C ASP A 154 10.08 9.29 10.11
N GLY A 155 9.14 10.23 9.98
CA GLY A 155 8.85 11.22 11.00
C GLY A 155 9.87 12.38 11.13
N ASP A 156 10.87 12.47 10.25
CA ASP A 156 11.79 13.62 10.18
C ASP A 156 11.04 14.87 9.71
N VAL A 157 10.90 15.83 10.63
CA VAL A 157 10.18 17.08 10.42
C VAL A 157 10.87 17.97 9.38
N ALA A 158 12.20 18.00 9.35
CA ALA A 158 12.96 18.84 8.43
C ALA A 158 12.81 18.36 6.97
N LEU A 159 12.80 17.04 6.76
CA LEU A 159 12.55 16.46 5.44
C LEU A 159 11.11 16.68 4.98
N ALA A 160 10.13 16.58 5.89
CA ALA A 160 8.74 16.89 5.58
C ALA A 160 8.53 18.36 5.20
N GLU A 161 9.17 19.28 5.92
CA GLU A 161 9.18 20.71 5.58
C GLU A 161 9.81 20.97 4.21
N LEU A 162 10.91 20.28 3.89
CA LEU A 162 11.57 20.39 2.60
C LEU A 162 10.64 19.95 1.45
N PHE A 163 9.92 18.84 1.62
CA PHE A 163 8.91 18.39 0.65
C PHE A 163 7.83 19.47 0.44
N ASN A 164 7.32 20.03 1.54
CA ASN A 164 6.25 21.03 1.48
C ASN A 164 6.69 22.29 0.71
N VAL A 165 7.89 22.79 0.97
CA VAL A 165 8.46 23.93 0.25
C VAL A 165 8.65 23.61 -1.23
N ALA A 166 9.17 22.43 -1.54
CA ALA A 166 9.38 22.00 -2.93
C ALA A 166 8.05 21.84 -3.69
N ASN A 167 7.03 21.25 -3.06
CA ASN A 167 5.71 21.07 -3.67
C ASN A 167 5.02 22.43 -3.92
N GLN A 168 5.09 23.36 -2.96
CA GLN A 168 4.54 24.71 -3.14
C GLN A 168 5.20 25.46 -4.30
N LYS A 169 6.54 25.38 -4.41
CA LYS A 169 7.26 26.00 -5.52
C LYS A 169 6.83 25.42 -6.86
N ARG A 170 6.73 24.08 -6.95
CA ARG A 170 6.27 23.35 -8.13
C ARG A 170 4.85 23.75 -8.54
N LYS A 171 3.90 23.80 -7.60
CA LYS A 171 2.52 24.26 -7.83
C LYS A 171 2.49 25.67 -8.43
N LYS A 172 3.32 26.57 -7.88
CA LYS A 172 3.41 27.95 -8.36
C LYS A 172 3.94 28.02 -9.80
N GLU A 173 5.01 27.30 -10.10
CA GLU A 173 5.59 27.23 -11.46
C GLU A 173 4.58 26.64 -12.47
N TRP A 174 3.85 25.61 -12.08
CA TRP A 174 2.79 25.01 -12.90
C TRP A 174 1.65 25.99 -13.21
N ASN A 175 1.19 26.74 -12.20
CA ASN A 175 0.15 27.74 -12.37
C ASN A 175 0.61 28.90 -13.25
N GLU A 176 1.83 29.40 -13.05
CA GLU A 176 2.42 30.47 -13.87
C GLU A 176 2.57 30.05 -15.34
N GLU A 177 3.01 28.81 -15.60
CA GLU A 177 3.14 28.29 -16.97
C GLU A 177 1.76 28.00 -17.59
N SER A 178 0.80 27.48 -16.83
CA SER A 178 -0.58 27.30 -17.29
C SER A 178 -1.22 28.64 -17.71
N ASP A 179 -1.11 29.66 -16.86
CA ASP A 179 -1.58 31.01 -17.17
C ASP A 179 -0.87 31.62 -18.38
N ARG A 180 0.42 31.30 -18.58
CA ARG A 180 1.19 31.76 -19.74
C ARG A 180 0.71 31.09 -21.02
N LEU A 181 0.47 29.78 -20.99
CA LEU A 181 -0.05 29.01 -22.12
C LEU A 181 -1.47 29.45 -22.50
N GLU A 182 -2.32 29.77 -21.52
CA GLU A 182 -3.64 30.35 -21.76
C GLU A 182 -3.58 31.73 -22.41
N ARG A 183 -2.63 32.59 -22.00
CA ARG A 183 -2.40 33.91 -22.62
C ARG A 183 -1.90 33.85 -24.06
N ILE A 184 -1.30 32.73 -24.47
CA ILE A 184 -0.75 32.51 -25.81
C ILE A 184 -1.78 31.82 -26.74
N LYS A 185 -2.91 31.31 -26.21
CA LYS A 185 -3.97 30.75 -27.06
C LYS A 185 -4.49 31.83 -28.03
N PRO A 186 -4.50 31.58 -29.35
CA PRO A 186 -5.10 32.50 -30.29
C PRO A 186 -6.56 32.73 -29.90
N LYS A 187 -7.02 33.99 -29.89
CA LYS A 187 -8.45 34.26 -29.85
C LYS A 187 -9.07 33.54 -31.05
N GLU A 188 -10.03 32.64 -30.80
CA GLU A 188 -10.86 32.13 -31.88
C GLU A 188 -11.48 33.34 -32.59
N ASP A 189 -11.16 33.50 -33.88
CA ASP A 189 -11.75 34.54 -34.71
C ASP A 189 -13.27 34.29 -34.75
N ASP A 190 -14.03 35.21 -34.15
CA ASP A 190 -15.47 35.37 -34.34
C ASP A 190 -15.74 35.73 -35.81
N GLY A 191 -15.74 34.72 -36.68
CA GLY A 191 -15.66 34.89 -38.12
C GLY A 191 -16.69 34.07 -38.89
N TYR A 192 -17.98 34.21 -38.59
CA TYR A 192 -19.04 33.94 -39.57
C TYR A 192 -20.16 34.99 -39.49
N THR A 193 -19.95 36.11 -40.16
CA THR A 193 -21.03 36.91 -40.75
C THR A 193 -21.65 36.11 -41.90
N ASN A 194 -22.81 35.51 -41.66
CA ASN A 194 -23.66 35.00 -42.74
C ASN A 194 -24.33 36.18 -43.45
N ASN A 195 -24.00 36.35 -44.73
CA ASN A 195 -24.75 37.12 -45.72
C ASN A 195 -25.43 36.13 -46.68
#